data_AF-A0A8D8LKG5-F1
#
_entry.id   AF-A0A8D8LKG5-F1
#
_cell.length_a   1.000
_cell.length_b   1.000
_cell.length_c   1.000
_cell.angle_alpha   90.00
_cell.angle_beta   90.00
_cell.angle_gamma   90.00
#
_symmetry.space_group_name_H-M   'P 1'
#
loop_
_entity.id
_entity.type
_entity.pdbx_description
1 polymer ?
#
loop_
_entity_poly.entity_id
_entity_poly.type
_entity_poly.pdbx_seq_one_letter_code
_entity_poly.pdbx_strand_id
1 'polypeptide(L)'
;MTLMTRAERKLRKNRGDSYVDSRGNLIPARGMKPLLDTCRKSCKTKFDDNYRQSLFNTFWKLKDYSAKVLFICKLINVCEKKYDRRRNLDHPSRRQFTYQYHLNTNEEMCKICFCNTFDVSQHFIKLAIQKSMGNLIPTDNRGAHNKKKSKKN
;
A
#
# COMPACT_ATOMS: atom_id res chain seq x y z
N MET A 1 -21.32 22.45 -11.12
CA MET A 1 -20.61 21.19 -10.80
C MET A 1 -21.00 20.75 -9.40
N THR A 2 -21.67 19.61 -9.26
CA THR A 2 -22.13 19.12 -7.95
C THR A 2 -20.92 18.75 -7.10
N LEU A 3 -20.73 19.45 -5.99
CA LEU A 3 -19.61 19.21 -5.07
C LEU A 3 -19.81 17.87 -4.37
N MET A 4 -18.91 16.90 -4.61
CA MET A 4 -18.96 15.61 -3.93
C MET A 4 -18.73 15.77 -2.43
N THR A 5 -19.57 15.11 -1.63
CA THR A 5 -19.42 15.14 -0.17
C THR A 5 -18.13 14.44 0.28
N ARG A 6 -17.66 14.74 1.50
CA ARG A 6 -16.49 14.06 2.09
C ARG A 6 -16.71 12.53 2.17
N ALA A 7 -17.93 12.11 2.51
CA ALA A 7 -18.29 10.70 2.63
C ALA A 7 -18.24 10.00 1.26
N GLU A 8 -18.81 10.61 0.22
CA GLU A 8 -18.73 10.09 -1.16
C GLU A 8 -17.30 9.98 -1.65
N ARG A 9 -16.46 11.01 -1.45
CA ARG A 9 -15.05 10.97 -1.83
C ARG A 9 -14.30 9.86 -1.10
N LYS A 10 -14.57 9.65 0.20
CA LYS A 10 -13.99 8.55 0.98
C LYS A 10 -14.42 7.19 0.40
N LEU A 11 -15.70 7.03 0.10
CA LEU A 11 -16.25 5.80 -0.48
C LEU A 11 -15.63 5.49 -1.85
N ARG A 12 -15.61 6.46 -2.77
CA ARG A 12 -15.00 6.29 -4.10
C ARG A 12 -13.51 5.98 -4.01
N LYS A 13 -12.78 6.70 -3.15
CA LYS A 13 -11.35 6.41 -2.88
C LYS A 13 -11.14 4.98 -2.36
N ASN A 14 -12.02 4.50 -1.49
CA ASN A 14 -11.95 3.13 -0.98
C ASN A 14 -12.37 2.10 -2.02
N ARG A 15 -13.23 2.43 -2.99
CA ARG A 15 -13.56 1.56 -4.13
C ARG A 15 -12.50 1.56 -5.23
N GLY A 16 -11.70 2.62 -5.30
CA GLY A 16 -10.78 2.85 -6.42
C GLY A 16 -11.45 3.54 -7.61
N ASP A 17 -12.64 4.10 -7.42
CA ASP A 17 -13.37 4.80 -8.47
C ASP A 17 -12.79 6.21 -8.67
N SER A 18 -13.06 6.81 -9.83
CA SER A 18 -12.74 8.21 -10.08
C SER A 18 -13.56 9.15 -9.18
N TYR A 19 -12.95 10.24 -8.75
CA TYR A 19 -13.62 11.24 -7.91
C TYR A 19 -12.98 12.62 -8.08
N VAL A 20 -13.74 13.67 -7.80
CA VAL A 20 -13.21 15.03 -7.75
C VAL A 20 -12.75 15.32 -6.32
N ASP A 21 -11.52 15.81 -6.13
CA ASP A 21 -11.00 16.15 -4.81
C ASP A 21 -11.62 17.46 -4.28
N SER A 22 -11.26 17.89 -3.06
CA SER A 22 -11.79 19.15 -2.50
C SER A 22 -11.27 20.41 -3.19
N ARG A 23 -10.27 20.29 -4.06
CA ARG A 23 -9.68 21.40 -4.83
C ARG A 23 -10.27 21.46 -6.25
N GLY A 24 -11.16 20.54 -6.61
CA GLY A 24 -11.76 20.48 -7.94
C GLY A 24 -11.02 19.60 -8.95
N ASN A 25 -9.95 18.91 -8.54
CA ASN A 25 -9.16 18.07 -9.46
C ASN A 25 -9.81 16.70 -9.64
N LEU A 26 -9.90 16.24 -10.88
CA LEU A 26 -10.31 14.87 -11.19
C LEU A 26 -9.20 13.89 -10.83
N ILE A 27 -9.49 12.97 -9.92
CA ILE A 27 -8.65 11.81 -9.62
C ILE A 27 -9.19 10.62 -10.43
N PRO A 28 -8.37 10.01 -11.31
CA PRO A 28 -8.83 8.89 -12.13
C PRO A 28 -9.10 7.65 -11.29
N ALA A 29 -9.90 6.74 -11.86
CA ALA A 29 -10.08 5.42 -11.28
C ALA A 29 -8.75 4.66 -11.25
N ARG A 30 -8.63 3.76 -10.29
CA ARG A 30 -7.48 2.87 -10.14
C ARG A 30 -7.50 1.85 -11.27
N GLY A 31 -6.32 1.59 -11.82
CA GLY A 31 -6.15 0.59 -12.88
C GLY A 31 -4.80 -0.09 -12.73
N MET A 32 -4.77 -1.41 -12.92
CA MET A 32 -3.53 -2.17 -12.90
C MET A 32 -2.55 -1.56 -13.92
N LYS A 33 -1.33 -1.28 -13.47
CA LYS A 33 -0.28 -0.70 -14.30
C LYS A 33 0.60 -1.78 -14.92
N PRO A 34 1.24 -1.50 -16.07
CA PRO A 34 2.22 -2.41 -16.65
C PRO A 34 3.37 -2.66 -15.68
N LEU A 35 3.95 -3.86 -15.76
CA LEU A 35 5.21 -4.16 -15.08
C LEU A 35 6.34 -3.35 -15.71
N LEU A 36 7.41 -3.15 -14.95
CA LEU A 36 8.65 -2.64 -15.51
C LEU A 36 9.16 -3.61 -16.58
N ASP A 37 9.58 -3.08 -17.73
CA ASP A 37 10.17 -3.88 -18.80
C ASP A 37 11.43 -4.60 -18.32
N THR A 38 12.25 -3.91 -17.53
CA THR A 38 13.46 -4.46 -16.93
C THR A 38 13.45 -4.23 -15.42
N CYS A 39 13.70 -5.29 -14.65
CA CYS A 39 13.98 -5.18 -13.22
C CYS A 39 14.79 -6.38 -12.75
N ARG A 40 15.54 -6.22 -11.64
CA ARG A 40 16.43 -7.26 -11.08
C ARG A 40 15.73 -8.59 -10.77
N LYS A 41 14.42 -8.58 -10.55
CA LYS A 41 13.63 -9.78 -10.22
C LYS A 41 12.98 -10.41 -11.46
N SER A 42 13.14 -9.82 -12.64
CA SER A 42 12.52 -10.24 -13.90
C SER A 42 11.00 -10.42 -13.77
N CYS A 43 10.33 -9.45 -13.13
CA CYS A 43 8.91 -9.60 -12.80
C CYS A 43 8.03 -9.81 -14.05
N LYS A 44 8.35 -9.14 -15.16
CA LYS A 44 7.55 -9.24 -16.39
C LYS A 44 7.51 -10.66 -16.98
N THR A 45 8.56 -11.45 -16.78
CA THR A 45 8.62 -12.83 -17.29
C THR A 45 8.02 -13.85 -16.33
N LYS A 46 7.82 -13.47 -15.06
CA LYS A 46 7.40 -14.36 -13.99
C LYS A 46 5.91 -14.28 -13.68
N PHE A 47 5.36 -13.08 -13.76
CA PHE A 47 3.99 -12.81 -13.35
C PHE A 47 3.10 -12.54 -14.56
N ASP A 48 2.13 -13.44 -14.75
CA ASP A 48 1.08 -13.30 -15.75
C ASP A 48 0.13 -12.12 -15.44
N ASP A 49 -0.24 -11.38 -16.48
CA ASP A 49 -1.08 -10.20 -16.36
C ASP A 49 -2.55 -10.55 -16.02
N ASN A 50 -3.08 -11.70 -16.45
CA ASN A 50 -4.43 -12.12 -16.08
C ASN A 50 -4.50 -12.45 -14.59
N TYR A 51 -3.50 -13.18 -14.07
CA TYR A 51 -3.42 -13.46 -12.65
C TYR A 51 -3.29 -12.17 -11.82
N ARG A 52 -2.42 -11.24 -12.24
CA ARG A 52 -2.29 -9.92 -11.60
C ARG A 52 -3.60 -9.14 -11.62
N GLN A 53 -4.33 -9.17 -12.73
CA GLN A 53 -5.62 -8.50 -12.87
C GLN A 53 -6.68 -9.11 -11.93
N SER A 54 -6.67 -10.44 -11.74
CA SER A 54 -7.57 -11.10 -10.80
C SER A 54 -7.32 -10.67 -9.34
N LEU A 55 -6.05 -10.53 -8.95
CA LEU A 55 -5.65 -10.02 -7.64
C LEU A 55 -6.02 -8.55 -7.48
N PHE A 56 -5.78 -7.73 -8.51
CA PHE A 56 -6.18 -6.32 -8.53
C PHE A 56 -7.69 -6.17 -8.30
N ASN A 57 -8.50 -6.92 -9.03
CA ASN A 57 -9.95 -6.90 -8.92
C ASN A 57 -10.40 -7.30 -7.51
N THR A 58 -9.82 -8.39 -6.98
CA THR A 58 -10.09 -8.87 -5.62
C THR A 58 -9.77 -7.80 -4.58
N PHE A 59 -8.59 -7.16 -4.70
CA PHE A 59 -8.13 -6.12 -3.79
C PHE A 59 -9.05 -4.89 -3.78
N TRP A 60 -9.43 -4.37 -4.95
CA TRP A 60 -10.30 -3.19 -5.02
C TRP A 60 -11.76 -3.50 -4.68
N LYS A 61 -12.22 -4.74 -4.89
CA LYS A 61 -13.55 -5.23 -4.47
C LYS A 61 -13.75 -5.24 -2.95
N LEU A 62 -12.68 -5.23 -2.14
CA LEU A 62 -12.78 -5.16 -0.67
C LEU A 62 -13.47 -3.87 -0.18
N LYS A 63 -13.30 -2.75 -0.89
CA LYS A 63 -13.93 -1.44 -0.60
C LYS A 63 -13.73 -0.89 0.82
N ASP A 64 -12.87 -1.51 1.62
CA ASP A 64 -12.52 -1.12 2.97
C ASP A 64 -11.00 -0.95 3.11
N TYR A 65 -10.57 0.06 3.87
CA TYR A 65 -9.15 0.37 4.02
C TYR A 65 -8.43 -0.67 4.86
N SER A 66 -9.05 -1.13 5.94
CA SER A 66 -8.46 -2.08 6.88
C SER A 66 -8.30 -3.45 6.23
N ALA A 67 -9.33 -3.92 5.53
CA ALA A 67 -9.29 -5.14 4.72
C ALA A 67 -8.17 -5.08 3.67
N LYS A 68 -7.98 -3.93 3.01
CA LYS A 68 -6.89 -3.73 2.04
C LYS A 68 -5.50 -3.77 2.67
N VAL A 69 -5.34 -3.17 3.84
CA VAL A 69 -4.07 -3.26 4.59
C VAL A 69 -3.76 -4.71 4.91
N LEU A 70 -4.73 -5.46 5.44
CA LEU A 70 -4.56 -6.89 5.77
C LEU A 70 -4.22 -7.72 4.51
N PHE A 71 -4.94 -7.49 3.42
CA PHE A 71 -4.69 -8.17 2.14
C PHE A 71 -3.25 -7.96 1.66
N ILE A 72 -2.78 -6.72 1.68
CA ILE A 72 -1.43 -6.38 1.22
C ILE A 72 -0.37 -6.92 2.18
N CYS A 73 -0.59 -6.86 3.49
CA CYS A 73 0.36 -7.41 4.45
C CYS A 73 0.48 -8.93 4.36
N LYS A 74 -0.59 -9.65 4.01
CA LYS A 74 -0.53 -11.11 3.74
C LYS A 74 0.39 -11.46 2.57
N LEU A 75 0.59 -10.53 1.64
CA LEU A 75 1.44 -10.68 0.47
C LEU A 75 2.89 -10.20 0.70
N ILE A 76 3.23 -9.79 1.93
CA ILE A 76 4.54 -9.25 2.27
C ILE A 76 5.15 -10.07 3.39
N ASN A 77 6.29 -10.68 3.11
CA ASN A 77 7.11 -11.31 4.13
C ASN A 77 8.07 -10.28 4.74
N VAL A 78 7.98 -10.11 6.06
CA VAL A 78 8.90 -9.28 6.83
C VAL A 78 10.06 -10.14 7.27
N CYS A 79 11.24 -9.87 6.74
CA CYS A 79 12.47 -10.57 7.10
C CYS A 79 13.35 -9.68 7.96
N GLU A 80 13.68 -10.16 9.14
CA GLU A 80 14.69 -9.52 9.99
C GLU A 80 16.06 -9.56 9.30
N LYS A 81 16.85 -8.51 9.55
CA LYS A 81 18.23 -8.45 9.08
C LYS A 81 19.05 -9.54 9.78
N LYS A 82 19.32 -10.63 9.07
CA LYS A 82 20.06 -11.79 9.59
C LYS A 82 21.53 -11.52 9.97
N TYR A 83 22.15 -10.49 9.39
CA TYR A 83 23.58 -10.21 9.60
C TYR A 83 23.87 -8.72 9.49
N ASP A 84 24.62 -8.20 10.47
CA ASP A 84 25.20 -6.87 10.40
C ASP A 84 26.66 -6.94 9.97
N ARG A 85 26.95 -6.63 8.70
CA ARG A 85 28.31 -6.67 8.14
C ARG A 85 29.16 -5.44 8.51
N ARG A 86 28.70 -4.60 9.45
CA ARG A 86 29.35 -3.34 9.78
C ARG A 86 30.44 -3.59 10.81
N ARG A 87 31.62 -3.03 10.54
CA ARG A 87 32.78 -3.10 11.45
C ARG A 87 32.64 -2.16 12.64
N ASN A 88 31.81 -1.11 12.52
CA ASN A 88 31.61 -0.10 13.56
C ASN A 88 30.18 -0.21 14.12
N LEU A 89 30.09 -0.56 15.41
CA LEU A 89 28.83 -0.86 16.11
C LEU A 89 28.16 0.39 16.71
N ASP A 90 28.90 1.49 16.88
CA ASP A 90 28.44 2.72 17.55
C ASP A 90 27.27 3.41 16.85
N HIS A 91 27.04 3.10 15.57
CA HIS A 91 25.88 3.54 14.84
C HIS A 91 25.07 2.34 14.41
N PRO A 92 23.91 2.02 15.02
CA PRO A 92 23.06 0.93 14.58
C PRO A 92 22.47 1.20 13.18
N SER A 93 22.13 0.14 12.44
CA SER A 93 21.64 0.30 11.08
C SER A 93 20.23 0.85 11.14
N ARG A 94 19.96 1.89 10.34
CA ARG A 94 18.58 2.40 10.22
C ARG A 94 17.63 1.36 9.60
N ARG A 95 18.16 0.33 8.92
CA ARG A 95 17.38 -0.74 8.31
C ARG A 95 17.47 -2.01 9.15
N GLN A 96 16.41 -2.26 9.89
CA GLN A 96 16.26 -3.47 10.71
C GLN A 96 15.53 -4.60 9.96
N PHE A 97 14.65 -4.24 9.02
CA PHE A 97 13.83 -5.19 8.28
C PHE A 97 14.04 -5.08 6.76
N THR A 98 13.82 -6.20 6.09
CA THR A 98 13.67 -6.32 4.65
C THR A 98 12.28 -6.82 4.33
N TYR A 99 11.66 -6.26 3.30
CA TYR A 99 10.33 -6.66 2.86
C TYR A 99 10.45 -7.40 1.54
N GLN A 100 9.98 -8.64 1.52
CA GLN A 100 9.84 -9.44 0.30
C GLN A 100 8.37 -9.40 -0.12
N TYR A 101 8.12 -9.09 -1.39
CA TYR A 101 6.78 -8.95 -1.93
C TYR A 101 6.44 -10.15 -2.79
N HIS A 102 5.25 -10.69 -2.64
CA HIS A 102 4.82 -11.92 -3.29
C HIS A 102 3.41 -11.76 -3.87
N LEU A 103 3.14 -12.34 -5.03
CA LEU A 103 1.76 -12.51 -5.53
C LEU A 103 1.29 -13.97 -5.44
N ASN A 104 2.23 -14.89 -5.33
CA ASN A 104 2.05 -16.32 -5.15
C ASN A 104 3.10 -16.81 -4.12
N THR A 105 3.07 -18.08 -3.75
CA THR A 105 3.99 -18.63 -2.74
C THR A 105 5.44 -18.75 -3.23
N ASN A 106 5.67 -18.75 -4.53
CA ASN A 106 6.92 -19.26 -5.10
C ASN A 106 7.86 -18.15 -5.58
N GLU A 107 7.32 -17.00 -5.98
CA GLU A 107 8.10 -15.96 -6.66
C GLU A 107 8.03 -14.60 -5.96
N GLU A 108 9.20 -13.96 -5.87
CA GLU A 108 9.31 -12.60 -5.36
C GLU A 108 9.13 -11.57 -6.47
N MET A 109 8.30 -10.57 -6.19
CA MET A 109 8.12 -9.37 -7.00
C MET A 109 8.94 -8.20 -6.44
N CYS A 110 9.43 -7.31 -7.30
CA CYS A 110 10.04 -6.06 -6.83
C CYS A 110 8.96 -5.08 -6.34
N LYS A 111 9.33 -4.19 -5.42
CA LYS A 111 8.40 -3.23 -4.80
C LYS A 111 7.62 -2.38 -5.82
N ILE A 112 8.28 -1.95 -6.90
CA ILE A 112 7.66 -1.08 -7.91
C ILE A 112 6.58 -1.84 -8.68
N CYS A 113 6.92 -3.03 -9.18
CA CYS A 113 5.97 -3.91 -9.86
C CYS A 113 4.78 -4.28 -8.95
N PHE A 114 5.03 -4.49 -7.66
CA PHE A 114 3.97 -4.76 -6.69
C PHE A 114 3.04 -3.55 -6.53
N CYS A 115 3.59 -2.33 -6.44
CA CYS A 115 2.81 -1.09 -6.46
C CYS A 115 1.99 -0.95 -7.74
N ASN A 116 2.58 -1.28 -8.89
CA ASN A 116 1.90 -1.22 -10.19
C ASN A 116 0.76 -2.23 -10.29
N THR A 117 0.94 -3.45 -9.77
CA THR A 117 -0.09 -4.49 -9.75
C THR A 117 -1.34 -4.05 -9.01
N PHE A 118 -1.21 -3.35 -7.88
CA PHE A 118 -2.37 -2.92 -7.07
C PHE A 118 -2.75 -1.45 -7.28
N ASP A 119 -2.01 -0.70 -8.10
CA ASP A 119 -2.06 0.76 -8.23
C ASP A 119 -2.10 1.49 -6.87
N VAL A 120 -1.15 1.14 -6.01
CA VAL A 120 -0.95 1.76 -4.70
C VAL A 120 0.40 2.46 -4.63
N SER A 121 0.50 3.46 -3.76
CA SER A 121 1.77 4.15 -3.55
C SER A 121 2.70 3.35 -2.64
N GLN A 122 4.01 3.57 -2.77
CA GLN A 122 4.99 3.02 -1.83
C GLN A 122 4.73 3.49 -0.38
N HIS A 123 4.16 4.68 -0.22
CA HIS A 123 3.80 5.22 1.08
C HIS A 123 2.65 4.42 1.71
N PHE A 124 1.64 4.05 0.93
CA PHE A 124 0.57 3.17 1.39
C PHE A 124 1.11 1.83 1.91
N ILE A 125 2.01 1.19 1.17
CA ILE A 125 2.67 -0.07 1.60
C ILE A 125 3.40 0.13 2.93
N LYS A 126 4.20 1.20 3.06
CA LYS A 126 4.91 1.51 4.30
C LYS A 126 3.95 1.63 5.48
N LEU A 127 2.86 2.36 5.32
CA LEU A 127 1.85 2.54 6.37
C LEU A 127 1.11 1.23 6.69
N ALA A 128 0.84 0.39 5.68
CA ALA A 128 0.21 -0.90 5.86
C ALA A 128 1.06 -1.80 6.77
N ILE A 129 2.36 -1.94 6.47
CA ILE A 129 3.31 -2.72 7.26
C ILE A 129 3.42 -2.16 8.69
N GLN A 130 3.55 -0.84 8.84
CA GLN A 130 3.64 -0.21 10.16
C GLN A 130 2.39 -0.47 11.02
N LYS A 131 1.20 -0.54 10.40
CA LYS A 131 -0.05 -0.87 11.08
C LYS A 131 -0.15 -2.35 11.44
N SER A 132 0.36 -3.27 10.62
CA SER A 132 0.29 -4.71 10.90
C SER A 132 1.32 -5.17 11.94
N MET A 133 2.48 -4.53 12.04
CA MET A 133 3.52 -4.86 13.04
C MET A 133 3.04 -4.71 14.50
N GLY A 134 1.99 -3.92 14.75
CA GLY A 134 1.44 -3.72 16.09
C GLY A 134 0.47 -4.80 16.56
N ASN A 135 0.25 -5.88 15.82
CA ASN A 135 -0.76 -6.94 16.09
C ASN A 135 -2.20 -6.41 16.33
N LEU A 136 -2.47 -5.17 15.96
CA LEU A 136 -3.80 -4.55 16.03
C LEU A 136 -4.46 -4.66 14.67
N ILE A 137 -5.75 -4.98 14.65
CA ILE A 137 -6.57 -4.86 13.45
C ILE A 137 -6.41 -3.41 12.95
N PRO A 138 -5.93 -3.18 11.72
CA PRO A 138 -5.72 -1.83 11.22
C PRO A 138 -7.04 -1.05 11.33
N THR A 139 -7.06 0.09 11.99
CA THR A 139 -8.23 0.99 11.99
C THR A 139 -8.02 2.15 11.02
N ASP A 140 -9.08 2.54 10.29
CA ASP A 140 -9.05 3.67 9.34
C ASP A 140 -9.31 5.01 10.05
N ASN A 141 -8.26 5.57 10.64
CA ASN A 141 -8.28 6.89 11.28
C ASN A 141 -7.90 8.03 10.33
N ARG A 142 -7.96 7.83 9.00
CA ARG A 142 -7.56 8.87 8.04
C ARG A 142 -8.53 10.06 8.09
N GLY A 143 -7.97 11.25 8.23
CA GLY A 143 -8.72 12.49 8.36
C GLY A 143 -9.40 12.66 9.73
N ALA A 144 -9.11 11.79 10.70
CA ALA A 144 -9.38 12.06 12.11
C ALA A 144 -8.20 12.89 12.65
N HIS A 145 -8.48 14.13 13.01
CA HIS A 145 -7.54 14.99 13.72
C HIS A 145 -8.12 15.26 15.10
N ASN A 146 -7.31 15.07 16.15
CA ASN A 146 -7.70 15.50 17.48
C ASN A 146 -7.90 17.02 17.44
N LYS A 147 -9.09 17.50 17.81
CA LYS A 147 -9.31 18.93 18.03
C LYS A 147 -8.39 19.33 19.19
N LYS A 148 -7.44 20.24 18.93
CA LYS A 148 -6.65 20.84 20.02
C LYS A 148 -7.64 21.49 20.99
N LYS A 149 -7.57 21.16 22.29
CA LYS A 149 -8.34 21.87 23.31
C LYS A 149 -7.95 23.35 23.19
N SER A 150 -8.90 24.25 22.92
CA SER A 150 -8.65 25.68 23.02
C SER A 150 -8.22 25.96 24.46
N LYS A 151 -7.02 26.53 24.66
CA LYS A 151 -6.69 27.13 25.95
C LYS A 151 -7.75 28.21 26.20
N LYS A 152 -8.66 27.98 27.14
CA LYS A 152 -9.41 29.08 27.76
C LYS A 152 -8.36 29.88 28.52
N ASN A 153 -8.10 31.09 28.05
CA ASN A 153 -7.51 32.12 28.89
C ASN A 153 -8.59 32.61 29.86
#